data_AF-A0A4R0ELM5-F1
#
_entry.id   AF-A0A4R0ELM5-F1
#
_cell.length_a   1.000
_cell.length_b   1.000
_cell.length_c   1.000
_cell.angle_alpha   90.00
_cell.angle_beta   90.00
_cell.angle_gamma   90.00
#
_symmetry.space_group_name_H-M   'P 1'
#
loop_
_entity.id
_entity.type
_entity.pdbx_description
1 polymer ?
#
loop_
_entity_poly.entity_id
_entity_poly.type
_entity_poly.pdbx_seq_one_letter_code
_entity_poly.pdbx_strand_id
1 'polypeptide(L)'
;MLSQQHHFLKKFSISDAAIAYKKPRSTILRHIRNGDFELDYNKLIDYSQLVKKFGELSSPIRDEREEQIQKLKSEIIYLKKQLAFFKYTSISKKHICFKLKE
;
A
#
# COMPACT_ATOMS: atom_id res chain seq x y z
N MET A 1 -14.32 -10.98 6.65
CA MET A 1 -14.44 -11.15 5.18
C MET A 1 -14.82 -9.81 4.57
N LEU A 2 -14.42 -9.56 3.32
CA LEU A 2 -14.57 -8.32 2.53
C LEU A 2 -13.46 -7.28 2.70
N SER A 3 -12.24 -7.65 2.29
CA SER A 3 -11.39 -6.69 1.57
C SER A 3 -11.97 -6.56 0.17
N GLN A 4 -12.99 -5.71 0.00
CA GLN A 4 -13.35 -5.23 -1.33
C GLN A 4 -12.17 -4.40 -1.82
N GLN A 5 -11.26 -5.06 -2.53
CA GLN A 5 -10.21 -4.36 -3.23
C GLN A 5 -10.91 -3.52 -4.30
N HIS A 6 -11.00 -2.21 -4.06
CA HIS A 6 -11.46 -1.21 -5.02
C HIS A 6 -10.49 -1.13 -6.21
N HIS A 7 -10.38 -2.21 -6.99
CA HIS A 7 -9.58 -2.24 -8.22
C HIS A 7 -10.20 -1.39 -9.33
N PHE A 8 -11.48 -1.03 -9.19
CA PHE A 8 -12.23 -0.23 -10.16
C PHE A 8 -11.73 1.21 -10.36
N LEU A 9 -10.79 1.70 -9.56
CA LEU A 9 -10.18 3.04 -9.71
C LEU A 9 -8.65 2.99 -9.85
N LYS A 10 -8.08 1.82 -10.15
CA LYS A 10 -6.62 1.69 -10.21
C LYS A 10 -6.13 2.11 -11.59
N LYS A 11 -5.46 3.26 -11.67
CA LYS A 11 -4.73 3.65 -12.87
C LYS A 11 -3.29 3.16 -12.77
N PHE A 12 -2.74 2.70 -13.89
CA PHE A 12 -1.41 2.10 -13.96
C PHE A 12 -0.48 2.95 -14.81
N SER A 13 0.74 3.17 -14.34
CA SER A 13 1.78 3.61 -15.26
C SER A 13 2.14 2.48 -16.23
N ILE A 14 2.83 2.81 -17.31
CA ILE A 14 3.33 1.81 -18.27
C ILE A 14 4.25 0.79 -17.56
N SER A 15 5.05 1.24 -16.58
CA SER A 15 5.91 0.36 -15.78
C SER A 15 5.08 -0.58 -14.91
N ASP A 16 4.09 -0.03 -14.21
CA ASP A 16 3.28 -0.81 -13.25
C ASP A 16 2.43 -1.83 -13.99
N ALA A 17 1.87 -1.47 -15.15
CA ALA A 17 1.15 -2.40 -16.01
C ALA A 17 2.04 -3.55 -16.50
N ALA A 18 3.29 -3.24 -16.90
CA ALA A 18 4.26 -4.24 -17.32
C ALA A 18 4.60 -5.23 -16.18
N ILE A 19 4.83 -4.71 -14.97
CA ILE A 19 5.12 -5.51 -13.78
C ILE A 19 3.90 -6.37 -13.40
N ALA A 20 2.73 -5.74 -13.30
CA ALA A 20 1.48 -6.38 -12.90
C ALA A 20 1.13 -7.60 -13.76
N TYR A 21 1.23 -7.42 -15.09
CA TYR A 21 0.86 -8.46 -16.06
C TYR A 21 2.04 -9.34 -16.49
N LYS A 22 3.23 -9.14 -15.90
CA LYS A 22 4.46 -9.85 -16.25
C LYS A 22 4.72 -9.79 -17.77
N LYS A 23 4.49 -8.62 -18.36
CA LYS A 23 4.72 -8.35 -19.79
C LYS A 23 5.90 -7.38 -19.94
N PRO A 24 6.69 -7.47 -21.01
CA PRO A 24 7.71 -6.47 -21.27
C PRO A 24 7.07 -5.11 -21.55
N ARG A 25 7.72 -4.03 -21.12
CA ARG A 25 7.27 -2.65 -21.33
C ARG A 25 6.96 -2.35 -22.81
N SER A 26 7.72 -2.94 -23.74
CA SER A 26 7.52 -2.81 -25.19
C SER A 26 6.18 -3.36 -25.66
N THR A 27 5.65 -4.40 -25.04
CA THR A 27 4.32 -4.93 -25.34
C THR A 27 3.24 -3.95 -24.94
N ILE A 28 3.34 -3.34 -23.75
CA ILE A 28 2.39 -2.31 -23.30
C ILE A 28 2.43 -1.09 -24.25
N LEU A 29 3.63 -0.63 -24.61
CA LEU A 29 3.81 0.47 -25.57
C LEU A 29 3.27 0.16 -26.97
N ARG A 30 3.39 -1.11 -27.42
CA ARG A 30 2.79 -1.55 -28.69
C ARG A 30 1.28 -1.44 -28.65
N HIS A 31 0.64 -1.86 -27.56
CA HIS A 31 -0.81 -1.73 -27.39
C HIS A 31 -1.27 -0.26 -27.35
N ILE A 32 -0.49 0.63 -26.72
CA ILE A 32 -0.75 2.08 -26.78
C ILE A 32 -0.67 2.59 -28.22
N ARG A 33 0.40 2.26 -28.97
CA ARG A 33 0.57 2.69 -30.37
C ARG A 33 -0.52 2.15 -31.29
N ASN A 34 -1.04 0.96 -31.00
CA ASN A 34 -2.10 0.33 -31.77
C ASN A 34 -3.51 0.87 -31.41
N GLY A 35 -3.62 1.75 -30.40
CA GLY A 35 -4.90 2.29 -29.94
C GLY A 35 -5.68 1.34 -29.02
N ASP A 36 -5.07 0.25 -28.55
CA ASP A 36 -5.71 -0.69 -27.61
C ASP A 36 -5.84 -0.08 -26.20
N PHE A 37 -4.92 0.80 -25.82
CA PHE A 37 -4.89 1.49 -24.53
C PHE A 37 -4.95 3.00 -24.74
N GLU A 38 -5.90 3.64 -24.07
CA GLU A 38 -6.05 5.08 -24.09
C GLU A 38 -5.45 5.64 -22.81
N LEU A 39 -4.51 6.58 -22.96
CA LEU A 39 -3.85 7.18 -21.83
C LEU A 39 -4.65 8.38 -21.32
N ASP A 40 -4.76 8.50 -20.01
CA ASP A 40 -5.32 9.70 -19.39
C ASP A 40 -4.35 10.90 -19.49
N TYR A 41 -4.79 12.06 -18.97
CA TYR A 41 -3.97 13.28 -18.93
C TYR A 41 -2.60 13.08 -18.24
N ASN A 42 -2.53 12.15 -17.28
CA ASN A 42 -1.33 11.84 -16.52
C ASN A 42 -0.50 10.71 -17.17
N LYS A 43 -0.83 10.29 -18.40
CA LYS A 43 -0.20 9.18 -19.12
C LYS A 43 -0.36 7.82 -18.42
N LEU A 44 -1.48 7.64 -17.72
CA LEU A 44 -1.82 6.39 -17.03
C LEU A 44 -2.86 5.61 -17.83
N ILE A 45 -2.77 4.28 -17.75
CA ILE A 45 -3.69 3.33 -18.36
C ILE A 45 -4.75 2.95 -17.33
N ASP A 46 -6.01 2.93 -17.74
CA ASP A 46 -7.09 2.47 -16.88
C ASP A 46 -7.05 0.95 -16.68
N TYR A 47 -7.29 0.47 -15.45
CA TYR A 47 -7.30 -0.96 -15.16
C TYR A 47 -8.31 -1.73 -16.01
N SER A 48 -9.48 -1.15 -16.31
CA SER A 48 -10.51 -1.81 -17.13
C SER A 48 -10.00 -2.16 -18.53
N GLN A 49 -9.12 -1.33 -19.10
CA GLN A 49 -8.51 -1.60 -20.41
C GLN A 49 -7.51 -2.75 -20.32
N LEU A 50 -6.71 -2.78 -19.24
CA LEU A 50 -5.76 -3.87 -18.99
C LEU A 50 -6.48 -5.20 -18.76
N VAL A 51 -7.59 -5.20 -18.02
CA VAL A 51 -8.43 -6.38 -17.81
C VAL A 51 -9.01 -6.90 -19.12
N LYS A 52 -9.54 -6.01 -19.96
CA LYS A 52 -10.06 -6.39 -21.27
C LYS A 52 -9.01 -7.05 -22.16
N LYS A 53 -7.74 -6.60 -22.08
CA LYS A 53 -6.68 -7.09 -22.98
C LYS A 53 -5.92 -8.30 -22.45
N PHE A 54 -5.67 -8.35 -21.14
CA PHE A 54 -4.79 -9.35 -20.52
C PHE A 54 -5.49 -10.22 -19.46
N GLY A 55 -6.76 -9.94 -19.15
CA GLY A 55 -7.53 -10.62 -18.11
C GLY A 55 -7.39 -9.97 -16.72
N GLU A 56 -8.12 -10.50 -15.75
CA GLU A 56 -8.01 -10.07 -14.36
C GLU A 56 -6.67 -10.49 -13.75
N LEU A 57 -6.14 -9.66 -12.85
CA LEU A 57 -4.94 -10.00 -12.11
C LEU A 57 -5.25 -11.12 -11.12
N SER A 58 -4.65 -12.29 -11.35
CA SER A 58 -4.81 -13.48 -10.51
C SER A 58 -4.31 -13.30 -9.06
N SER A 59 -3.48 -12.29 -8.81
CA SER A 59 -2.95 -12.00 -7.48
C SER A 59 -2.88 -10.50 -7.23
N PRO A 60 -3.12 -10.04 -5.98
CA PRO A 60 -2.85 -8.67 -5.63
C PRO A 60 -1.36 -8.41 -5.89
N ILE A 61 -1.07 -7.41 -6.71
CA ILE A 61 0.30 -6.98 -6.97
C ILE A 61 0.92 -6.64 -5.62
N ARG A 62 1.94 -7.40 -5.22
CA ARG A 62 2.75 -7.07 -4.04
C ARG A 62 3.46 -5.77 -4.34
N ASP A 63 2.96 -4.70 -3.74
CA ASP A 63 3.63 -3.42 -3.76
C ASP A 63 4.62 -3.42 -2.60
N GLU A 64 5.92 -3.42 -2.91
CA GLU A 64 6.99 -3.33 -1.90
C GLU A 64 6.78 -2.10 -1.00
N ARG A 65 6.14 -1.04 -1.53
CA ARG A 65 5.76 0.14 -0.76
C ARG A 65 4.71 -0.19 0.28
N GLU A 66 3.73 -1.03 -0.05
CA GLU A 66 2.69 -1.45 0.89
C GLU A 66 3.27 -2.36 1.97
N GLU A 67 4.22 -3.25 1.63
CA GLU A 67 4.95 -4.05 2.62
C GLU A 67 5.75 -3.16 3.58
N GLN A 68 6.46 -2.15 3.07
CA GLN A 68 7.17 -1.17 3.90
C GLN A 68 6.22 -0.36 4.78
N ILE A 69 5.07 0.08 4.25
CA ILE A 69 4.03 0.80 5.00
C ILE A 69 3.51 -0.08 6.14
N GLN A 70 3.27 -1.36 5.91
CA GLN A 70 2.81 -2.28 6.96
C GLN A 70 3.86 -2.49 8.05
N LYS A 71 5.13 -2.60 7.67
CA LYS A 71 6.24 -2.68 8.64
C LYS A 71 6.33 -1.42 9.50
N LEU A 72 6.24 -0.24 8.89
CA LEU A 72 6.25 1.03 9.64
C LEU A 72 5.04 1.15 10.57
N LYS A 73 3.85 0.71 10.12
CA LYS A 73 2.64 0.70 10.95
C LYS A 73 2.82 -0.16 12.20
N SER A 74 3.38 -1.37 12.07
CA SER A 74 3.59 -2.26 13.22
C SER A 74 4.61 -1.70 14.21
N GLU A 75 5.66 -1.06 13.70
CA GLU A 75 6.68 -0.39 14.52
C GLU A 75 6.11 0.82 15.30
N ILE A 76 5.29 1.65 14.66
CA ILE A 76 4.57 2.75 15.33
C ILE A 76 3.67 2.22 16.45
N ILE A 77 2.94 1.12 16.21
CA ILE A 77 2.08 0.51 17.23
C ILE A 77 2.91 0.02 18.42
N TYR A 78 4.04 -0.61 18.16
CA TYR A 78 4.95 -1.07 19.20
C TYR A 78 5.49 0.10 20.04
N LEU A 79 5.98 1.15 19.41
CA LEU A 79 6.50 2.35 20.09
C LEU A 79 5.43 3.05 20.92
N LYS A 80 4.18 3.12 20.43
CA LYS A 80 3.05 3.66 21.19
C LYS A 80 2.78 2.86 22.47
N LYS A 81 2.84 1.52 22.39
CA LYS A 81 2.69 0.64 23.57
C LYS A 81 3.80 0.88 24.60
N GLN A 82 5.05 0.96 24.14
CA GLN A 82 6.19 1.26 25.01
C GLN A 82 6.02 2.60 25.71
N LEU A 83 5.66 3.64 24.96
CA LEU A 83 5.43 4.97 25.51
C LEU A 83 4.30 4.98 26.55
N ALA A 84 3.21 4.26 26.31
CA ALA A 84 2.13 4.11 27.28
C ALA A 84 2.65 3.48 28.58
N PHE A 85 3.38 2.36 28.48
CA PHE A 85 3.99 1.68 29.63
C PHE A 85 4.91 2.61 30.44
N PHE A 86 5.79 3.36 29.77
CA PHE A 86 6.68 4.32 30.44
C PHE A 86 5.90 5.44 31.15
N LYS A 87 4.81 5.94 30.57
CA LYS A 87 3.96 6.95 31.22
C LYS A 87 3.34 6.41 32.51
N TYR A 88 2.74 5.22 32.48
CA TYR A 88 2.11 4.61 33.66
C TYR A 88 3.12 4.34 34.79
N THR A 89 4.29 3.80 34.46
CA THR A 89 5.34 3.51 35.44
C THR A 89 5.95 4.78 36.03
N SER A 90 6.10 5.85 35.24
CA SER A 90 6.59 7.15 35.71
C SER A 90 5.60 7.83 36.67
N ILE A 91 4.30 7.71 36.40
CA ILE A 91 3.24 8.21 37.28
C ILE A 91 3.20 7.38 38.57
N SER A 92 3.21 6.05 38.48
CA SER A 92 3.24 5.15 39.64
C SER A 92 4.40 5.42 40.60
N LYS A 93 5.62 5.64 40.09
CA LYS A 93 6.80 5.98 40.92
C LYS A 93 6.66 7.33 41.62
N LYS A 94 6.03 8.34 40.98
CA LYS A 94 5.71 9.62 41.64
C LYS A 94 4.77 9.41 42.82
N HIS A 95 3.67 8.68 42.63
CA HIS A 95 2.68 8.44 43.70
C HIS A 95 3.25 7.66 44.90
N ILE A 96 4.16 6.70 44.66
CA ILE A 96 4.83 5.96 45.75
C ILE A 96 5.79 6.86 46.54
N CYS A 97 6.53 7.75 45.88
CA CYS A 97 7.49 8.64 46.53
C CYS A 97 6.81 9.72 47.40
N PHE A 98 5.59 10.13 47.05
CA PHE A 98 4.81 11.06 47.88
C PHE A 98 4.21 10.40 49.13
N LYS A 99 3.88 9.10 49.10
CA LYS A 99 3.31 8.37 50.25
C LYS A 99 4.30 7.98 51.34
N LEU A 100 5.61 8.01 51.06
CA LEU A 100 6.67 7.61 52.00
C LEU A 100 7.31 8.81 52.72
N LYS A 101 6.75 10.02 52.54
CA LYS A 101 7.24 11.28 53.14
C LYS A 101 6.29 11.87 54.19
N GLU A 102 5.19 11.20 54.51
CA GLU A 102 4.29 11.48 55.64
C GLU A 102 4.57 10.49 56.77
#